data_AF-A0A8T6QHW0-F1
#
_entry.id   AF-A0A8T6QHW0-F1
#
_cell.length_a   1.000
_cell.length_b   1.000
_cell.length_c   1.000
_cell.angle_alpha   90.00
_cell.angle_beta   90.00
_cell.angle_gamma   90.00
#
_symmetry.space_group_name_H-M   'P 1'
#
loop_
_entity.id
_entity.type
_entity.pdbx_description
1 polymer ?
#
loop_
_entity_poly.entity_id
_entity_poly.type
_entity_poly.pdbx_seq_one_letter_code
_entity_poly.pdbx_strand_id
1 'polypeptide(L)'
;LFPVVAVELEFYLLDRQRDAEGYLQPPCAPGTDDRNTQSQVYSVDNLNHFADVLNDIDELAQLQLIPADGAVAEASPGQFEINLYHTDNVLEACDDALALKRLVRLMAEKHKMHATFMAKPYEEHAGSGMHLHISMQNNRGENVLSDAEGEDSPLLKKMLAGMIDLMPSSMALLAPNVNSYRRFQPGMYVPTQASWGHNNRTVALRIPCGDRHNHRVEYRVAGADANPYLVMAAIFAGILHGLDNELPLQEEVEGNGLEQEGLPFPIRQSDALGEFIENDHLRRYLGERFCHVYHACKNDELLQFERLITETEIEWMLKNA
;
A
#
# COMPACT_ATOMS: atom_id res chain seq x y z
N LEU A 1 14.21 14.81 -15.23
CA LEU A 1 13.03 13.95 -14.99
C LEU A 1 12.48 14.40 -13.64
N PHE A 2 11.24 14.86 -13.62
CA PHE A 2 10.60 15.41 -12.42
C PHE A 2 9.39 14.52 -12.08
N PRO A 3 9.43 13.76 -10.97
CA PRO A 3 8.34 12.87 -10.63
C PRO A 3 7.11 13.67 -10.20
N VAL A 4 5.93 13.16 -10.55
CA VAL A 4 4.65 13.61 -10.00
C VAL A 4 4.01 12.41 -9.35
N VAL A 5 3.57 12.57 -8.11
CA VAL A 5 3.13 11.45 -7.28
C VAL A 5 1.77 11.72 -6.64
N ALA A 6 0.98 10.68 -6.45
CA ALA A 6 -0.26 10.69 -5.68
C ALA A 6 -0.29 9.45 -4.77
N VAL A 7 -1.00 9.56 -3.65
CA VAL A 7 -1.09 8.47 -2.66
C VAL A 7 -2.56 8.14 -2.42
N GLU A 8 -2.90 6.86 -2.56
CA GLU A 8 -4.18 6.29 -2.14
C GLU A 8 -3.96 5.61 -0.79
N LEU A 9 -4.78 5.94 0.22
CA LEU A 9 -4.64 5.39 1.56
C LEU A 9 -5.91 4.69 2.02
N GLU A 10 -5.82 3.37 2.17
CA GLU A 10 -6.86 2.58 2.77
C GLU A 10 -6.72 2.53 4.30
N PHE A 11 -7.86 2.47 4.99
CA PHE A 11 -7.94 2.29 6.43
C PHE A 11 -9.23 1.60 6.83
N TYR A 12 -9.26 1.10 8.06
CA TYR A 12 -10.47 0.62 8.69
C TYR A 12 -10.91 1.54 9.82
N LEU A 13 -12.21 1.81 9.89
CA LEU A 13 -12.87 2.18 11.14
C LEU A 13 -13.17 0.91 11.92
N LEU A 14 -12.98 0.95 13.24
CA LEU A 14 -13.14 -0.15 14.16
C LEU A 14 -14.00 0.26 15.35
N ASP A 15 -14.69 -0.70 15.96
CA ASP A 15 -15.24 -0.49 17.29
C ASP A 15 -14.11 -0.33 18.33
N ARG A 16 -14.37 0.48 19.35
CA ARG A 16 -13.51 0.63 20.52
C ARG A 16 -13.55 -0.61 21.41
N GLN A 17 -14.67 -1.32 21.43
CA GLN A 17 -14.83 -2.57 22.15
C GLN A 17 -14.33 -3.74 21.29
N ARG A 18 -13.78 -4.75 21.95
CA ARG A 18 -13.52 -6.06 21.33
C ARG A 18 -14.80 -6.90 21.34
N ASP A 19 -14.85 -7.92 20.48
CA ASP A 19 -15.96 -8.89 20.52
C ASP A 19 -15.88 -9.77 21.79
N ALA A 20 -16.78 -10.74 21.91
CA ALA A 20 -16.87 -11.59 23.09
C ALA A 20 -15.62 -12.48 23.28
N GLU A 21 -14.91 -12.75 22.18
CA GLU A 21 -13.70 -13.54 22.10
C GLU A 21 -12.42 -12.68 22.21
N GLY A 22 -12.55 -11.35 22.22
CA GLY A 22 -11.44 -10.41 22.40
C GLY A 22 -10.80 -9.90 21.10
N TYR A 23 -11.37 -10.23 19.93
CA TYR A 23 -10.88 -9.79 18.62
C TYR A 23 -11.39 -8.40 18.22
N LEU A 24 -10.75 -7.83 17.19
CA LEU A 24 -11.21 -6.61 16.53
C LEU A 24 -12.58 -6.88 15.90
N GLN A 25 -13.48 -5.89 15.91
CA GLN A 25 -14.78 -5.98 15.26
C GLN A 25 -15.10 -4.69 14.49
N PRO A 26 -15.87 -4.78 13.39
CA PRO A 26 -16.33 -3.61 12.66
C PRO A 26 -17.17 -2.69 13.57
N PRO A 27 -17.18 -1.36 13.36
CA PRO A 27 -17.97 -0.44 14.15
C PRO A 27 -19.47 -0.68 13.93
N CYS A 28 -20.29 -0.32 14.93
CA CYS A 28 -21.73 -0.20 14.71
C CYS A 28 -22.00 0.93 13.72
N ALA A 29 -23.08 0.81 12.95
CA ALA A 29 -23.58 1.93 12.18
C ALA A 29 -23.94 3.08 13.16
N PRO A 30 -23.48 4.32 12.89
CA PRO A 30 -23.76 5.44 13.78
C PRO A 30 -25.24 5.59 14.12
N GLY A 31 -25.54 5.63 15.42
CA GLY A 31 -26.91 5.74 15.93
C GLY A 31 -27.68 4.42 16.07
N THR A 32 -27.06 3.27 15.78
CA THR A 32 -27.64 1.94 15.96
C THR A 32 -26.72 1.00 16.72
N ASP A 33 -27.24 -0.16 17.13
CA ASP A 33 -26.45 -1.29 17.66
C ASP A 33 -26.11 -2.31 16.54
N ASP A 34 -26.46 -2.01 15.29
CA ASP A 34 -26.28 -2.91 14.16
C ASP A 34 -24.86 -2.79 13.58
N ARG A 35 -24.25 -3.92 13.27
CA ARG A 35 -22.93 -3.99 12.62
C ARG A 35 -23.08 -4.52 11.20
N ASN A 36 -22.40 -3.89 10.24
CA ASN A 36 -22.27 -4.48 8.92
C ASN A 36 -21.20 -5.57 8.94
N THR A 37 -21.58 -6.78 8.50
CA THR A 37 -20.70 -7.95 8.41
C THR A 37 -20.46 -8.40 6.97
N GLN A 38 -21.06 -7.72 5.98
CA GLN A 38 -20.96 -8.10 4.57
C GLN A 38 -20.01 -7.19 3.80
N SER A 39 -19.18 -7.80 2.95
CA SER A 39 -18.39 -7.10 1.93
C SER A 39 -19.33 -6.36 0.97
N GLN A 40 -19.14 -5.04 0.84
CA GLN A 40 -19.98 -4.22 -0.06
C GLN A 40 -19.16 -3.07 -0.67
N VAL A 41 -18.29 -3.41 -1.63
CA VAL A 41 -17.56 -2.43 -2.45
C VAL A 41 -18.55 -1.42 -3.03
N TYR A 42 -18.28 -0.12 -2.90
CA TYR A 42 -19.13 0.97 -3.41
C TYR A 42 -20.55 1.06 -2.82
N SER A 43 -20.81 0.48 -1.64
CA SER A 43 -22.13 0.61 -1.01
C SER A 43 -22.42 2.05 -0.59
N VAL A 44 -23.43 2.64 -1.23
CA VAL A 44 -23.95 3.98 -0.90
C VAL A 44 -24.50 4.00 0.53
N ASP A 45 -25.09 2.90 0.98
CA ASP A 45 -25.62 2.78 2.35
C ASP A 45 -24.47 2.74 3.38
N ASN A 46 -23.35 2.09 3.07
CA ASN A 46 -22.16 2.15 3.92
C ASN A 46 -21.57 3.57 3.98
N LEU A 47 -21.46 4.26 2.85
CA LEU A 47 -21.02 5.66 2.84
C LEU A 47 -21.97 6.55 3.64
N ASN A 48 -23.28 6.35 3.52
CA ASN A 48 -24.29 7.11 4.25
C ASN A 48 -24.22 6.87 5.77
N HIS A 49 -24.01 5.62 6.21
CA HIS A 49 -23.89 5.32 7.64
C HIS A 49 -22.70 6.04 8.27
N PHE A 50 -21.56 6.10 7.58
CA PHE A 50 -20.35 6.75 8.09
C PHE A 50 -20.15 8.17 7.57
N ALA A 51 -21.19 8.79 6.98
CA ALA A 51 -21.09 10.10 6.35
C ALA A 51 -20.60 11.17 7.31
N ASP A 52 -21.06 11.17 8.57
CA ASP A 52 -20.66 12.20 9.55
C ASP A 52 -19.15 12.19 9.83
N VAL A 53 -18.53 11.02 9.99
CA VAL A 53 -17.09 10.93 10.22
C VAL A 53 -16.30 11.25 8.95
N LEU A 54 -16.78 10.81 7.78
CA LEU A 54 -16.12 11.08 6.49
C LEU A 54 -16.20 12.57 6.11
N ASN A 55 -17.34 13.21 6.33
CA ASN A 55 -17.53 14.65 6.11
C ASN A 55 -16.65 15.48 7.06
N ASP A 56 -16.55 15.09 8.33
CA ASP A 56 -15.65 15.76 9.29
C ASP A 56 -14.17 15.61 8.90
N ILE A 57 -13.79 14.45 8.32
CA ILE A 57 -12.44 14.25 7.76
C ILE A 57 -12.21 15.19 6.57
N ASP A 58 -13.15 15.27 5.62
CA ASP A 58 -13.05 16.17 4.47
C ASP A 58 -12.95 17.64 4.89
N GLU A 59 -13.85 18.11 5.76
CA GLU A 59 -13.85 19.49 6.25
C GLU A 59 -12.53 19.85 6.95
N LEU A 60 -12.03 18.99 7.84
CA LEU A 60 -10.76 19.25 8.53
C LEU A 60 -9.52 19.03 7.65
N ALA A 61 -9.60 18.22 6.60
CA ALA A 61 -8.53 18.09 5.61
C ALA A 61 -8.40 19.41 4.84
N GLN A 62 -9.52 19.96 4.36
CA GLN A 62 -9.57 21.26 3.70
C GLN A 62 -9.05 22.39 4.59
N LEU A 63 -9.45 22.41 5.87
CA LEU A 63 -8.97 23.41 6.84
C LEU A 63 -7.46 23.28 7.14
N GLN A 64 -6.89 22.09 7.05
CA GLN A 64 -5.46 21.84 7.22
C GLN A 64 -4.66 21.92 5.92
N LEU A 65 -5.33 22.20 4.79
CA LEU A 65 -4.74 22.21 3.45
C LEU A 65 -4.17 20.85 3.02
N ILE A 66 -4.69 19.75 3.58
CA ILE A 66 -4.37 18.40 3.12
C ILE A 66 -5.16 18.19 1.82
N PRO A 67 -4.52 17.82 0.70
CA PRO A 67 -5.16 17.71 -0.61
C PRO A 67 -5.95 16.40 -0.75
N ALA A 68 -6.78 16.06 0.23
CA ALA A 68 -7.64 14.89 0.20
C ALA A 68 -8.80 15.10 -0.77
N ASP A 69 -9.06 14.08 -1.57
CA ASP A 69 -10.28 13.91 -2.36
C ASP A 69 -11.32 13.13 -1.55
N GLY A 70 -12.52 12.96 -2.10
CA GLY A 70 -13.62 12.26 -1.44
C GLY A 70 -13.27 10.83 -1.00
N ALA A 71 -13.81 10.40 0.15
CA ALA A 71 -13.65 9.03 0.63
C ALA A 71 -14.51 8.04 -0.16
N VAL A 72 -13.97 6.83 -0.38
CA VAL A 72 -14.65 5.73 -1.07
C VAL A 72 -14.79 4.54 -0.13
N ALA A 73 -15.92 3.84 -0.19
CA ALA A 73 -16.14 2.59 0.54
C ALA A 73 -15.48 1.43 -0.20
N GLU A 74 -14.62 0.69 0.52
CA GLU A 74 -13.76 -0.35 -0.03
C GLU A 74 -14.36 -1.76 0.08
N ALA A 75 -13.56 -2.76 -0.27
CA ALA A 75 -13.99 -4.15 -0.36
C ALA A 75 -14.51 -4.78 0.95
N SER A 76 -14.19 -4.24 2.12
CA SER A 76 -14.53 -4.86 3.40
C SER A 76 -15.39 -3.98 4.30
N PRO A 77 -16.18 -4.55 5.22
CA PRO A 77 -16.98 -3.77 6.16
C PRO A 77 -16.10 -2.81 6.99
N GLY A 78 -16.47 -1.53 7.01
CA GLY A 78 -15.73 -0.50 7.72
C GLY A 78 -14.39 -0.11 7.09
N GLN A 79 -14.08 -0.60 5.88
CA GLN A 79 -12.90 -0.21 5.11
C GLN A 79 -13.23 0.99 4.21
N PHE A 80 -12.35 1.97 4.20
CA PHE A 80 -12.45 3.17 3.38
C PHE A 80 -11.10 3.50 2.76
N GLU A 81 -11.15 4.20 1.64
CA GLU A 81 -9.99 4.78 0.97
C GLU A 81 -10.16 6.30 0.88
N ILE A 82 -9.08 7.04 1.10
CA ILE A 82 -9.00 8.46 0.75
C ILE A 82 -7.81 8.66 -0.19
N ASN A 83 -8.08 9.32 -1.30
CA ASN A 83 -7.09 9.66 -2.31
C ASN A 83 -6.54 11.06 -2.07
N LEU A 84 -5.22 11.23 -2.20
CA LEU A 84 -4.58 12.54 -2.18
C LEU A 84 -4.36 13.00 -3.62
N TYR A 85 -4.67 14.26 -3.93
CA TYR A 85 -4.35 14.83 -5.24
C TYR A 85 -2.84 14.76 -5.51
N HIS A 86 -2.51 14.59 -6.79
CA HIS A 86 -1.13 14.46 -7.21
C HIS A 86 -0.36 15.78 -7.08
N THR A 87 0.94 15.68 -6.82
CA THR A 87 1.84 16.84 -6.72
C THR A 87 3.23 16.51 -7.29
N ASP A 88 3.93 17.52 -7.79
CA ASP A 88 5.35 17.44 -8.18
C ASP A 88 6.30 17.62 -6.98
N ASN A 89 5.76 17.93 -5.80
CA ASN A 89 6.48 17.96 -4.54
C ASN A 89 6.34 16.63 -3.76
N VAL A 90 7.25 15.70 -4.04
CA VAL A 90 7.21 14.35 -3.45
C VAL A 90 7.29 14.34 -1.92
N LEU A 91 8.04 15.27 -1.33
CA LEU A 91 8.16 15.34 0.14
C LEU A 91 6.84 15.77 0.77
N GLU A 92 6.17 16.75 0.18
CA GLU A 92 4.85 17.22 0.61
C GLU A 92 3.80 16.11 0.46
N ALA A 93 3.82 15.33 -0.62
CA ALA A 93 2.93 14.16 -0.75
C ALA A 93 3.10 13.15 0.41
N CYS A 94 4.33 12.97 0.92
CA CYS A 94 4.59 12.12 2.07
C CYS A 94 4.13 12.76 3.38
N ASP A 95 4.33 14.07 3.54
CA ASP A 95 3.84 14.85 4.68
C ASP A 95 2.31 14.75 4.76
N ASP A 96 1.62 14.98 3.64
CA ASP A 96 0.18 14.92 3.50
C ASP A 96 -0.38 13.53 3.82
N ALA A 97 0.28 12.46 3.34
CA ALA A 97 -0.10 11.08 3.67
C ALA A 97 -0.04 10.82 5.18
N LEU A 98 0.98 11.33 5.88
CA LEU A 98 1.09 11.19 7.34
C LEU A 98 0.10 12.09 8.09
N ALA A 99 -0.12 13.32 7.61
CA ALA A 99 -1.09 14.24 8.16
C ALA A 99 -2.51 13.67 8.05
N LEU A 100 -2.85 13.07 6.91
CA LEU A 100 -4.12 12.38 6.69
C LEU A 100 -4.28 11.19 7.66
N LYS A 101 -3.26 10.33 7.81
CA LYS A 101 -3.29 9.23 8.80
C LYS A 101 -3.55 9.71 10.22
N ARG A 102 -3.02 10.88 10.59
CA ARG A 102 -3.25 11.50 11.90
C ARG A 102 -4.67 12.06 12.00
N LEU A 103 -5.13 12.78 10.98
CA LEU A 103 -6.47 13.36 10.92
C LEU A 103 -7.56 12.29 11.01
N VAL A 104 -7.46 11.23 10.21
CA VAL A 104 -8.42 10.11 10.21
C VAL A 104 -8.55 9.49 11.60
N ARG A 105 -7.44 9.26 12.32
CA ARG A 105 -7.47 8.75 13.70
C ARG A 105 -8.17 9.71 14.65
N LEU A 106 -7.87 11.01 14.56
CA LEU A 106 -8.49 12.02 15.41
C LEU A 106 -10.00 12.10 15.18
N MET A 107 -10.45 12.01 13.92
CA MET A 107 -11.88 12.05 13.61
C MET A 107 -12.59 10.77 14.01
N ALA A 108 -11.98 9.60 13.78
CA ALA A 108 -12.54 8.36 14.30
C ALA A 108 -12.73 8.42 15.83
N GLU A 109 -11.76 8.95 16.58
CA GLU A 109 -11.88 9.13 18.04
C GLU A 109 -12.99 10.12 18.44
N LYS A 110 -13.13 11.25 17.72
CA LYS A 110 -14.23 12.21 17.91
C LYS A 110 -15.58 11.50 17.78
N HIS A 111 -15.70 10.61 16.80
CA HIS A 111 -16.88 9.79 16.50
C HIS A 111 -16.96 8.46 17.27
N LYS A 112 -16.20 8.31 18.37
CA LYS A 112 -16.23 7.13 19.26
C LYS A 112 -15.86 5.81 18.58
N MET A 113 -15.06 5.86 17.52
CA MET A 113 -14.46 4.72 16.84
C MET A 113 -12.93 4.75 17.00
N HIS A 114 -12.25 3.73 16.52
CA HIS A 114 -10.83 3.78 16.20
C HIS A 114 -10.62 3.74 14.70
N ALA A 115 -9.54 4.33 14.20
CA ALA A 115 -9.07 4.08 12.84
C ALA A 115 -7.75 3.31 12.89
N THR A 116 -7.60 2.34 12.01
CA THR A 116 -6.35 1.59 11.84
C THR A 116 -5.88 1.60 10.40
N PHE A 117 -4.56 1.70 10.25
CA PHE A 117 -3.85 1.54 8.98
C PHE A 117 -3.00 0.26 9.02
N MET A 118 -3.32 -0.67 9.93
CA MET A 118 -2.70 -2.00 9.93
C MET A 118 -2.89 -2.64 8.57
N ALA A 119 -1.84 -3.24 8.03
CA ALA A 119 -1.91 -3.89 6.73
C ALA A 119 -2.94 -5.03 6.70
N LYS A 120 -3.11 -5.78 7.78
CA LYS A 120 -4.05 -6.90 7.87
C LYS A 120 -4.73 -6.92 9.25
N PRO A 121 -5.79 -6.13 9.47
CA PRO A 121 -6.48 -6.08 10.75
C PRO A 121 -7.37 -7.30 11.00
N TYR A 122 -7.94 -7.88 9.94
CA TYR A 122 -8.83 -9.05 9.98
C TYR A 122 -8.29 -10.18 9.12
N GLU A 123 -8.39 -11.42 9.60
CA GLU A 123 -7.94 -12.62 8.89
C GLU A 123 -8.73 -12.83 7.58
N GLU A 124 -10.06 -12.77 7.67
CA GLU A 124 -10.98 -13.10 6.58
C GLU A 124 -11.31 -11.94 5.62
N HIS A 125 -10.80 -10.72 5.88
CA HIS A 125 -11.12 -9.52 5.07
C HIS A 125 -9.91 -8.94 4.36
N ALA A 126 -10.12 -8.10 3.34
CA ALA A 126 -9.03 -7.51 2.57
C ALA A 126 -8.08 -6.71 3.49
N GLY A 127 -6.80 -6.66 3.11
CA GLY A 127 -5.84 -5.81 3.82
C GLY A 127 -6.03 -4.33 3.49
N SER A 128 -5.32 -3.46 4.21
CA SER A 128 -5.20 -2.04 3.86
C SER A 128 -3.92 -1.77 3.08
N GLY A 129 -4.08 -1.30 1.84
CA GLY A 129 -3.03 -0.86 0.94
C GLY A 129 -2.68 0.62 1.05
N MET A 130 -1.49 0.95 0.56
CA MET A 130 -1.11 2.31 0.18
C MET A 130 -0.66 2.25 -1.27
N HIS A 131 -1.54 2.58 -2.21
CA HIS A 131 -1.16 2.62 -3.62
C HIS A 131 -0.51 3.95 -3.93
N LEU A 132 0.50 3.92 -4.82
CA LEU A 132 1.19 5.13 -5.25
C LEU A 132 1.09 5.27 -6.75
N HIS A 133 0.53 6.38 -7.19
CA HIS A 133 0.55 6.76 -8.59
C HIS A 133 1.79 7.60 -8.87
N ILE A 134 2.57 7.23 -9.89
CA ILE A 134 3.75 7.96 -10.32
C ILE A 134 3.67 8.24 -11.81
N SER A 135 3.84 9.51 -12.18
CA SER A 135 4.19 9.93 -13.52
C SER A 135 5.53 10.68 -13.53
N MET A 136 6.02 10.98 -14.72
CA MET A 136 7.30 11.67 -14.89
C MET A 136 7.16 12.81 -15.88
N GLN A 137 7.65 13.98 -15.52
CA GLN A 137 7.66 15.16 -16.36
C GLN A 137 9.07 15.51 -16.85
N ASN A 138 9.13 16.21 -18.00
CA ASN A 138 10.33 16.89 -18.44
C ASN A 138 10.43 18.33 -17.88
N ASN A 139 11.46 19.06 -18.28
CA ASN A 139 11.68 20.45 -17.86
C ASN A 139 10.64 21.45 -18.40
N ARG A 140 9.73 21.03 -19.28
CA ARG A 140 8.60 21.81 -19.78
C ARG A 140 7.28 21.46 -19.07
N GLY A 141 7.31 20.57 -18.07
CA GLY A 141 6.12 20.08 -17.37
C GLY A 141 5.29 19.07 -18.18
N GLU A 142 5.83 18.53 -19.27
CA GLU A 142 5.11 17.55 -20.11
C GLU A 142 5.36 16.14 -19.57
N ASN A 143 4.29 15.34 -19.48
CA ASN A 143 4.38 13.91 -19.15
C ASN A 143 5.18 13.16 -20.24
N VAL A 144 6.18 12.41 -19.81
CA VAL A 144 7.10 11.65 -20.68
C VAL A 144 6.94 10.13 -20.58
N LEU A 145 5.89 9.63 -19.91
CA LEU A 145 5.64 8.20 -19.81
C LEU A 145 4.90 7.62 -21.01
N SER A 146 4.20 8.45 -21.77
CA SER A 146 3.55 8.10 -23.04
C SER A 146 4.27 8.75 -24.23
N ASP A 147 4.30 8.09 -25.38
CA ASP A 147 4.80 8.67 -26.64
C ASP A 147 3.78 9.62 -27.31
N ALA A 148 3.99 9.95 -28.58
CA ALA A 148 3.14 10.90 -29.30
C ALA A 148 1.78 10.30 -29.69
N GLU A 149 1.75 8.98 -29.84
CA GLU A 149 0.60 8.15 -30.19
C GLU A 149 -0.22 7.77 -28.95
N GLY A 150 0.35 7.95 -27.75
CA GLY A 150 -0.29 7.64 -26.47
C GLY A 150 0.07 6.26 -25.93
N GLU A 151 1.04 5.59 -26.54
CA GLU A 151 1.54 4.27 -26.13
C GLU A 151 2.65 4.41 -25.08
N ASP A 152 3.00 3.29 -24.44
CA ASP A 152 4.08 3.25 -23.45
C ASP A 152 5.42 3.67 -24.03
N SER A 153 5.96 4.78 -23.53
CA SER A 153 7.26 5.29 -23.96
C SER A 153 8.39 4.29 -23.64
N PRO A 154 9.52 4.36 -24.37
CA PRO A 154 10.72 3.61 -24.00
C PRO A 154 11.22 3.91 -22.59
N LEU A 155 10.98 5.14 -22.11
CA LEU A 155 11.33 5.55 -20.75
C LEU A 155 10.49 4.79 -19.72
N LEU A 156 9.18 4.73 -19.91
CA LEU A 156 8.28 3.97 -19.04
C LEU A 156 8.69 2.49 -18.97
N LYS A 157 8.98 1.86 -20.11
CA LYS A 157 9.41 0.45 -20.14
C LYS A 157 10.69 0.19 -19.33
N LYS A 158 11.67 1.10 -19.41
CA LYS A 158 12.88 1.04 -18.58
C LYS A 158 12.55 1.16 -17.09
N MET A 159 11.70 2.13 -16.73
CA MET A 159 11.29 2.34 -15.35
C MET A 159 10.54 1.12 -14.79
N LEU A 160 9.64 0.51 -15.56
CA LEU A 160 8.93 -0.72 -15.19
C LEU A 160 9.91 -1.87 -14.94
N ALA A 161 10.87 -2.08 -15.84
CA ALA A 161 11.84 -3.16 -15.71
C ALA A 161 12.64 -3.04 -14.39
N GLY A 162 13.12 -1.84 -14.08
CA GLY A 162 13.84 -1.59 -12.83
C GLY A 162 12.99 -1.71 -11.57
N MET A 163 11.74 -1.21 -11.61
CA MET A 163 10.81 -1.37 -10.49
C MET A 163 10.47 -2.85 -10.26
N ILE A 164 10.21 -3.64 -11.30
CA ILE A 164 9.91 -5.08 -11.18
C ILE A 164 11.10 -5.83 -10.60
N ASP A 165 12.30 -5.59 -11.12
CA ASP A 165 13.52 -6.30 -10.70
C ASP A 165 13.88 -6.02 -9.24
N LEU A 166 13.73 -4.77 -8.77
CA LEU A 166 14.11 -4.37 -7.41
C LEU A 166 13.01 -4.58 -6.37
N MET A 167 11.78 -4.85 -6.80
CA MET A 167 10.61 -4.91 -5.92
C MET A 167 10.66 -6.04 -4.88
N PRO A 168 11.05 -7.29 -5.19
CA PRO A 168 11.17 -8.36 -4.20
C PRO A 168 12.10 -7.98 -3.03
N SER A 169 13.30 -7.48 -3.34
CA SER A 169 14.26 -7.03 -2.31
C SER A 169 13.82 -5.76 -1.57
N SER A 170 12.85 -5.02 -2.11
CA SER A 170 12.26 -3.83 -1.47
C SER A 170 11.14 -4.17 -0.49
N MET A 171 10.68 -5.42 -0.42
CA MET A 171 9.54 -5.83 0.41
C MET A 171 9.69 -5.48 1.89
N ALA A 172 10.91 -5.49 2.44
CA ALA A 172 11.16 -5.08 3.82
C ALA A 172 10.75 -3.62 4.11
N LEU A 173 10.69 -2.76 3.09
CA LEU A 173 10.23 -1.36 3.19
C LEU A 173 8.73 -1.22 2.87
N LEU A 174 8.24 -2.00 1.90
CA LEU A 174 6.85 -1.97 1.42
C LEU A 174 5.88 -2.66 2.39
N ALA A 175 6.37 -3.67 3.12
CA ALA A 175 5.67 -4.48 4.10
C ALA A 175 6.53 -4.57 5.38
N PRO A 176 6.53 -3.53 6.22
CA PRO A 176 7.56 -3.37 7.26
C PRO A 176 7.32 -4.15 8.55
N ASN A 177 6.19 -4.85 8.69
CA ASN A 177 5.81 -5.56 9.92
C ASN A 177 5.40 -7.01 9.61
N VAL A 178 5.49 -7.92 10.58
CA VAL A 178 5.02 -9.32 10.43
C VAL A 178 3.57 -9.36 9.94
N ASN A 179 2.72 -8.46 10.46
CA ASN A 179 1.32 -8.32 10.05
C ASN A 179 1.16 -8.02 8.55
N SER A 180 2.08 -7.24 7.96
CA SER A 180 2.02 -6.83 6.56
C SER A 180 2.06 -8.02 5.60
N TYR A 181 2.85 -9.05 5.94
CA TYR A 181 3.02 -10.23 5.09
C TYR A 181 1.75 -11.09 4.98
N ARG A 182 0.83 -10.97 5.95
CA ARG A 182 -0.47 -11.67 5.92
C ARG A 182 -1.42 -11.12 4.86
N ARG A 183 -1.09 -9.99 4.21
CA ARG A 183 -1.83 -9.52 3.02
C ARG A 183 -1.61 -10.45 1.83
N PHE A 184 -0.38 -10.93 1.62
CA PHE A 184 0.07 -11.64 0.42
C PHE A 184 -0.40 -13.10 0.39
N GLN A 185 -1.71 -13.27 0.31
CA GLN A 185 -2.40 -14.54 0.17
C GLN A 185 -3.26 -14.53 -1.09
N PRO A 186 -3.37 -15.66 -1.81
CA PRO A 186 -4.29 -15.77 -2.94
C PRO A 186 -5.72 -15.38 -2.54
N GLY A 187 -6.38 -14.59 -3.39
CA GLY A 187 -7.78 -14.17 -3.17
C GLY A 187 -7.98 -12.90 -2.34
N MET A 188 -6.92 -12.26 -1.82
CA MET A 188 -7.02 -11.09 -0.93
C MET A 188 -6.81 -9.74 -1.61
N TYR A 189 -7.10 -9.64 -2.92
CA TYR A 189 -6.99 -8.41 -3.73
C TYR A 189 -5.60 -7.74 -3.72
N VAL A 190 -4.55 -8.50 -3.41
CA VAL A 190 -3.15 -8.03 -3.42
C VAL A 190 -2.35 -8.80 -4.48
N PRO A 191 -1.40 -8.15 -5.18
CA PRO A 191 -0.43 -8.85 -6.01
C PRO A 191 0.49 -9.73 -5.16
N THR A 192 0.78 -10.96 -5.60
CA THR A 192 1.69 -11.91 -4.93
C THR A 192 3.06 -12.02 -5.58
N GLN A 193 3.28 -11.27 -6.66
CA GLN A 193 4.51 -11.29 -7.46
C GLN A 193 4.74 -9.92 -8.13
N ALA A 194 5.99 -9.61 -8.43
CA ALA A 194 6.35 -8.45 -9.21
C ALA A 194 5.98 -8.71 -10.67
N SER A 195 4.96 -7.99 -11.14
CA SER A 195 4.41 -8.09 -12.48
C SER A 195 3.75 -6.76 -12.86
N TRP A 196 3.43 -6.59 -14.15
CA TRP A 196 2.79 -5.39 -14.65
C TRP A 196 1.75 -5.66 -15.73
N GLY A 197 0.90 -4.69 -16.00
CA GLY A 197 -0.08 -4.77 -17.08
C GLY A 197 -1.02 -3.56 -17.15
N HIS A 198 -1.64 -3.40 -18.31
CA HIS A 198 -2.60 -2.33 -18.58
C HIS A 198 -3.95 -2.58 -17.93
N ASN A 199 -4.42 -1.59 -17.16
CA ASN A 199 -5.68 -1.60 -16.42
C ASN A 199 -5.96 -2.89 -15.62
N ASN A 200 -4.90 -3.59 -15.21
CA ASN A 200 -5.00 -4.87 -14.53
C ASN A 200 -4.79 -4.66 -13.02
N ARG A 201 -5.81 -4.89 -12.19
CA ARG A 201 -5.70 -4.72 -10.73
C ARG A 201 -5.06 -5.90 -10.01
N THR A 202 -4.76 -6.99 -10.74
CA THR A 202 -4.16 -8.22 -10.18
C THR A 202 -2.62 -8.23 -10.24
N VAL A 203 -2.01 -7.21 -10.85
CA VAL A 203 -0.55 -7.05 -10.95
C VAL A 203 0.00 -6.05 -9.94
N ALA A 204 1.31 -6.09 -9.71
CA ALA A 204 1.99 -5.17 -8.80
C ALA A 204 2.11 -3.74 -9.33
N LEU A 205 2.37 -3.60 -10.64
CA LEU A 205 2.45 -2.33 -11.35
C LEU A 205 1.32 -2.24 -12.39
N ARG A 206 0.28 -1.47 -12.08
CA ARG A 206 -0.83 -1.25 -13.01
C ARG A 206 -0.58 0.02 -13.80
N ILE A 207 -0.88 0.02 -15.10
CA ILE A 207 -0.99 1.25 -15.90
C ILE A 207 -2.49 1.56 -16.05
N PRO A 208 -3.05 2.53 -15.31
CA PRO A 208 -4.49 2.82 -15.41
C PRO A 208 -4.84 3.39 -16.78
N CYS A 209 -6.08 3.18 -17.22
CA CYS A 209 -6.60 3.89 -18.40
C CYS A 209 -6.50 5.41 -18.18
N GLY A 210 -5.99 6.11 -19.18
CA GLY A 210 -5.84 7.55 -19.17
C GLY A 210 -5.48 8.07 -20.57
N ASP A 211 -5.61 9.37 -20.76
CA ASP A 211 -5.00 10.02 -21.92
C ASP A 211 -3.48 10.18 -21.71
N ARG A 212 -2.82 10.69 -22.75
CA ARG A 212 -1.38 10.98 -22.75
C ARG A 212 -0.92 11.82 -21.55
N HIS A 213 -1.74 12.77 -21.08
CA HIS A 213 -1.38 13.62 -19.95
C HIS A 213 -1.48 12.88 -18.62
N ASN A 214 -2.39 11.92 -18.51
CA ASN A 214 -2.68 11.13 -17.32
C ASN A 214 -1.95 9.78 -17.27
N HIS A 215 -1.06 9.50 -18.23
CA HIS A 215 -0.28 8.25 -18.29
C HIS A 215 0.62 8.10 -17.08
N ARG A 216 0.43 7.03 -16.31
CA ARG A 216 1.10 6.84 -15.01
C ARG A 216 1.16 5.38 -14.63
N VAL A 217 2.08 5.05 -13.72
CA VAL A 217 2.16 3.74 -13.08
C VAL A 217 1.51 3.83 -11.71
N GLU A 218 0.69 2.84 -11.38
CA GLU A 218 0.12 2.62 -10.07
C GLU A 218 0.87 1.45 -9.40
N TYR A 219 1.58 1.76 -8.33
CA TYR A 219 2.36 0.83 -7.53
C TYR A 219 1.52 0.31 -6.37
N ARG A 220 1.12 -0.97 -6.40
CA ARG A 220 0.04 -1.52 -5.57
C ARG A 220 0.48 -2.34 -4.35
N VAL A 221 1.78 -2.48 -4.13
CA VAL A 221 2.31 -3.48 -3.18
C VAL A 221 2.31 -2.99 -1.72
N ALA A 222 2.59 -1.72 -1.48
CA ALA A 222 2.82 -1.22 -0.12
C ALA A 222 1.59 -1.34 0.78
N GLY A 223 1.82 -1.68 2.05
CA GLY A 223 0.77 -1.65 3.07
C GLY A 223 0.51 -0.24 3.59
N ALA A 224 -0.70 0.01 4.08
CA ALA A 224 -1.06 1.27 4.74
C ALA A 224 -0.25 1.53 6.02
N ASP A 225 0.42 0.51 6.57
CA ASP A 225 1.32 0.59 7.71
C ASP A 225 2.75 1.01 7.34
N ALA A 226 3.06 1.08 6.04
CA ALA A 226 4.35 1.50 5.55
C ALA A 226 4.58 3.01 5.70
N ASN A 227 5.86 3.37 5.83
CA ASN A 227 6.31 4.75 5.86
C ASN A 227 6.34 5.30 4.43
N PRO A 228 5.55 6.36 4.09
CA PRO A 228 5.44 6.84 2.73
C PRO A 228 6.77 7.32 2.14
N TYR A 229 7.67 7.91 2.93
CA TYR A 229 9.00 8.31 2.42
C TYR A 229 9.84 7.11 2.02
N LEU A 230 9.80 6.03 2.81
CA LEU A 230 10.57 4.82 2.51
C LEU A 230 9.99 4.08 1.31
N VAL A 231 8.67 4.10 1.15
CA VAL A 231 8.01 3.55 -0.04
C VAL A 231 8.37 4.35 -1.29
N MET A 232 8.27 5.68 -1.25
CA MET A 232 8.70 6.56 -2.35
C MET A 232 10.18 6.33 -2.70
N ALA A 233 11.05 6.24 -1.69
CA ALA A 233 12.48 5.97 -1.89
C ALA A 233 12.74 4.61 -2.55
N ALA A 234 12.02 3.56 -2.15
CA ALA A 234 12.13 2.24 -2.76
C ALA A 234 11.68 2.26 -4.23
N ILE A 235 10.57 2.93 -4.53
CA ILE A 235 10.07 3.07 -5.90
C ILE A 235 11.05 3.85 -6.76
N PHE A 236 11.60 4.96 -6.25
CA PHE A 236 12.60 5.75 -6.97
C PHE A 236 13.92 5.01 -7.15
N ALA A 237 14.33 4.17 -6.19
CA ALA A 237 15.46 3.27 -6.36
C ALA A 237 15.20 2.29 -7.52
N GLY A 238 14.00 1.71 -7.62
CA GLY A 238 13.59 0.86 -8.75
C GLY A 238 13.59 1.60 -10.09
N ILE A 239 13.06 2.83 -10.12
CA ILE A 239 13.10 3.69 -11.30
C ILE A 239 14.55 3.95 -11.74
N LEU A 240 15.43 4.37 -10.83
CA LEU A 240 16.84 4.62 -11.12
C LEU A 240 17.55 3.34 -11.58
N HIS A 241 17.26 2.21 -10.94
CA HIS A 241 17.79 0.89 -11.33
C HIS A 241 17.49 0.56 -12.79
N GLY A 242 16.27 0.83 -13.25
CA GLY A 242 15.86 0.62 -14.64
C GLY A 242 16.45 1.63 -15.63
N LEU A 243 16.79 2.83 -15.17
CA LEU A 243 17.46 3.85 -15.99
C LEU A 243 18.96 3.60 -16.13
N ASP A 244 19.59 3.11 -15.07
CA ASP A 244 21.03 2.88 -14.98
C ASP A 244 21.47 1.55 -15.60
N ASN A 245 20.55 0.59 -15.75
CA ASN A 245 20.85 -0.77 -16.21
C ASN A 245 19.99 -1.16 -17.43
N GLU A 246 20.53 -2.01 -18.29
CA GLU A 246 19.78 -2.63 -19.38
C GLU A 246 19.08 -3.90 -18.87
N LEU A 247 17.86 -3.72 -18.35
CA LEU A 247 17.06 -4.81 -17.80
C LEU A 247 15.99 -5.26 -18.81
N PRO A 248 15.74 -6.57 -18.93
CA PRO A 248 14.59 -7.05 -19.69
C PRO A 248 13.29 -6.66 -18.96
N LEU A 249 12.33 -6.13 -19.69
CA LEU A 249 10.95 -6.02 -19.22
C LEU A 249 10.24 -7.33 -19.53
N GLN A 250 9.67 -7.97 -18.52
CA GLN A 250 8.80 -9.14 -18.73
C GLN A 250 7.59 -8.75 -19.57
N GLU A 251 7.01 -9.71 -20.30
CA GLU A 251 5.75 -9.48 -21.01
C GLU A 251 4.66 -8.99 -20.07
N GLU A 252 3.74 -8.18 -20.58
CA GLU A 252 2.61 -7.73 -19.78
C GLU A 252 1.68 -8.89 -19.43
N VAL A 253 1.06 -8.79 -18.27
CA VAL A 253 0.08 -9.76 -17.81
C VAL A 253 -1.30 -9.43 -18.39
N GLU A 254 -1.79 -10.28 -19.29
CA GLU A 254 -3.16 -10.26 -19.79
C GLU A 254 -4.08 -11.17 -18.96
N GLY A 255 -5.19 -10.64 -18.43
CA GLY A 255 -6.12 -11.45 -17.61
C GLY A 255 -5.72 -11.54 -16.13
N ASN A 256 -5.81 -12.72 -15.52
CA ASN A 256 -5.54 -12.89 -14.09
C ASN A 256 -4.03 -13.04 -13.81
N GLY A 257 -3.44 -12.04 -13.18
CA GLY A 257 -2.03 -12.00 -12.80
C GLY A 257 -1.63 -12.94 -11.68
N LEU A 258 -2.59 -13.54 -10.96
CA LEU A 258 -2.31 -14.60 -9.99
C LEU A 258 -2.06 -15.97 -10.65
N GLU A 259 -2.38 -16.12 -11.93
CA GLU A 259 -2.26 -17.38 -12.69
C GLU A 259 -1.04 -17.40 -13.62
N GLN A 260 -0.29 -16.30 -13.70
CA GLN A 260 0.87 -16.14 -14.58
C GLN A 260 2.17 -16.15 -13.80
N GLU A 261 3.30 -16.39 -14.47
CA GLU A 261 4.61 -16.33 -13.85
C GLU A 261 5.10 -14.88 -13.73
N GLY A 262 5.53 -14.48 -12.54
CA GLY A 262 6.23 -13.23 -12.25
C GLY A 262 7.36 -13.47 -11.24
N LEU A 263 8.06 -12.41 -10.83
CA LEU A 263 9.08 -12.55 -9.77
C LEU A 263 8.38 -12.69 -8.41
N PRO A 264 8.52 -13.80 -7.68
CA PRO A 264 7.79 -14.01 -6.44
C PRO A 264 8.26 -13.05 -5.35
N PHE A 265 7.35 -12.61 -4.49
CA PHE A 265 7.73 -11.84 -3.31
C PHE A 265 8.19 -12.76 -2.16
N PRO A 266 9.16 -12.33 -1.34
CA PRO A 266 9.36 -12.92 -0.02
C PRO A 266 8.11 -12.68 0.84
N ILE A 267 7.35 -13.74 1.12
CA ILE A 267 6.10 -13.69 1.90
C ILE A 267 6.30 -13.87 3.41
N ARG A 268 7.55 -13.78 3.89
CA ARG A 268 7.90 -13.75 5.31
C ARG A 268 8.84 -12.59 5.57
N GLN A 269 8.69 -11.93 6.72
CA GLN A 269 9.53 -10.80 7.08
C GLN A 269 11.01 -11.16 7.17
N SER A 270 11.35 -12.37 7.65
CA SER A 270 12.73 -12.87 7.69
C SER A 270 13.36 -12.90 6.30
N ASP A 271 12.64 -13.43 5.32
CA ASP A 271 13.12 -13.63 3.96
C ASP A 271 13.27 -12.27 3.27
N ALA A 272 12.31 -11.38 3.47
CA ALA A 272 12.35 -10.02 2.94
C ALA A 272 13.50 -9.18 3.53
N LEU A 273 13.80 -9.34 4.83
CA LEU A 273 14.96 -8.68 5.45
C LEU A 273 16.29 -9.24 4.91
N GLY A 274 16.35 -10.56 4.68
CA GLY A 274 17.50 -11.20 4.03
C GLY A 274 17.74 -10.69 2.62
N GLU A 275 16.70 -10.66 1.77
CA GLU A 275 16.82 -10.11 0.42
C GLU A 275 17.17 -8.62 0.42
N PHE A 276 16.61 -7.84 1.34
CA PHE A 276 16.88 -6.40 1.46
C PHE A 276 18.35 -6.10 1.75
N ILE A 277 19.00 -6.84 2.65
CA ILE A 277 20.38 -6.56 3.07
C ILE A 277 21.44 -7.14 2.11
N GLU A 278 21.09 -8.20 1.38
CA GLU A 278 21.96 -8.82 0.38
C GLU A 278 21.90 -8.11 -0.99
N ASN A 279 20.88 -7.29 -1.27
CA ASN A 279 20.76 -6.59 -2.55
C ASN A 279 21.66 -5.33 -2.64
N ASP A 280 22.76 -5.44 -3.40
CA ASP A 280 23.73 -4.37 -3.59
C ASP A 280 23.16 -3.13 -4.29
N HIS A 281 22.25 -3.29 -5.25
CA HIS A 281 21.65 -2.17 -5.98
C HIS A 281 20.79 -1.32 -5.04
N LEU A 282 19.90 -1.97 -4.29
CA LEU A 282 19.02 -1.29 -3.33
C LEU A 282 19.84 -0.58 -2.25
N ARG A 283 20.87 -1.24 -1.71
CA ARG A 283 21.81 -0.64 -0.74
C ARG A 283 22.57 0.54 -1.28
N ARG A 284 22.96 0.50 -2.55
CA ARG A 284 23.63 1.62 -3.22
C ARG A 284 22.71 2.83 -3.35
N TYR A 285 21.46 2.63 -3.76
CA TYR A 285 20.50 3.73 -3.95
C TYR A 285 20.02 4.35 -2.64
N LEU A 286 19.75 3.54 -1.61
CA LEU A 286 19.25 4.02 -0.31
C LEU A 286 20.38 4.40 0.67
N GLY A 287 21.61 3.94 0.41
CA GLY A 287 22.78 4.16 1.24
C GLY A 287 23.01 3.04 2.25
N GLU A 288 24.24 2.50 2.27
CA GLU A 288 24.59 1.34 3.07
C GLU A 288 24.30 1.50 4.56
N ARG A 289 24.59 2.69 5.12
CA ARG A 289 24.34 2.98 6.53
C ARG A 289 22.85 2.93 6.87
N PHE A 290 22.00 3.44 6.00
CA PHE A 290 20.55 3.38 6.21
C PHE A 290 20.08 1.93 6.19
N CYS A 291 20.46 1.16 5.16
CA CYS A 291 20.06 -0.24 5.05
C CYS A 291 20.51 -1.08 6.25
N HIS A 292 21.75 -0.90 6.71
CA HIS A 292 22.25 -1.61 7.88
C HIS A 292 21.44 -1.32 9.15
N VAL A 293 21.16 -0.04 9.42
CA VAL A 293 20.39 0.37 10.61
C VAL A 293 18.93 -0.09 10.50
N TYR A 294 18.30 0.08 9.34
CA TYR A 294 16.93 -0.35 9.10
C TYR A 294 16.77 -1.87 9.32
N HIS A 295 17.68 -2.66 8.71
CA HIS A 295 17.70 -4.11 8.88
C HIS A 295 17.87 -4.49 10.35
N ALA A 296 18.81 -3.88 11.07
CA ALA A 296 19.04 -4.18 12.49
C ALA A 296 17.79 -3.92 13.35
N CYS A 297 17.13 -2.77 13.15
CA CYS A 297 15.89 -2.45 13.88
C CYS A 297 14.76 -3.44 13.56
N LYS A 298 14.51 -3.72 12.28
CA LYS A 298 13.43 -4.62 11.86
C LYS A 298 13.67 -6.08 12.24
N ASN A 299 14.94 -6.52 12.22
CA ASN A 299 15.30 -7.84 12.71
C ASN A 299 15.10 -7.97 14.22
N ASP A 300 15.42 -6.94 15.01
CA ASP A 300 15.13 -6.95 16.45
C ASP A 300 13.62 -7.00 16.74
N GLU A 301 12.81 -6.20 16.04
CA GLU A 301 11.34 -6.27 16.12
C GLU A 301 10.81 -7.67 15.80
N LEU A 302 11.34 -8.32 14.75
CA LEU A 302 10.98 -9.69 14.38
C LEU A 302 11.35 -10.68 15.49
N LEU A 303 12.58 -10.61 16.01
CA LEU A 303 13.02 -11.48 17.11
C LEU A 303 12.21 -11.28 18.40
N GLN A 304 11.69 -10.08 18.64
CA GLN A 304 10.78 -9.84 19.76
C GLN A 304 9.41 -10.49 19.51
N PHE A 305 8.87 -10.36 18.29
CA PHE A 305 7.60 -10.98 17.90
C PHE A 305 7.67 -12.51 17.99
N GLU A 306 8.73 -13.14 17.48
CA GLU A 306 8.90 -14.61 17.45
C GLU A 306 9.06 -15.24 18.84
N ARG A 307 9.27 -14.46 19.89
CA ARG A 307 9.30 -14.95 21.29
C ARG A 307 7.91 -15.10 21.90
N LEU A 308 6.89 -14.52 21.28
CA LEU A 308 5.53 -14.55 21.80
C LEU A 308 4.92 -15.92 21.51
N ILE A 309 4.44 -16.58 22.56
CA ILE A 309 3.65 -17.80 22.44
C ILE A 309 2.20 -17.39 22.21
N THR A 310 1.65 -17.75 21.05
CA THR A 310 0.27 -17.45 20.70
C THR A 310 -0.71 -18.40 21.37
N GLU A 311 -1.96 -17.96 21.55
CA GLU A 311 -3.03 -18.83 22.06
C GLU A 311 -3.25 -20.05 21.15
N THR A 312 -3.18 -19.85 19.82
CA THR A 312 -3.24 -20.93 18.83
C THR A 312 -2.17 -21.99 19.03
N GLU A 313 -0.92 -21.61 19.30
CA GLU A 313 0.14 -22.58 19.60
C GLU A 313 -0.17 -23.38 20.87
N ILE A 314 -0.67 -22.73 21.91
CA ILE A 314 -1.08 -23.40 23.15
C ILE A 314 -2.21 -24.40 22.83
N GLU A 315 -3.26 -23.99 22.14
CA GLU A 315 -4.38 -24.85 21.80
C GLU A 315 -3.96 -26.08 20.98
N TRP A 316 -3.09 -25.87 19.99
CA TRP A 316 -2.60 -26.95 19.13
C TRP A 316 -1.69 -27.92 19.86
N MET A 317 -0.78 -27.41 20.70
CA MET A 317 0.34 -28.18 21.24
C MET A 317 0.13 -28.67 22.67
N LEU A 318 -0.70 -28.01 23.49
CA LEU A 318 -0.82 -28.31 24.93
C LEU A 318 -1.23 -29.75 25.24
N LYS A 319 -2.00 -30.38 24.35
CA LYS A 319 -2.47 -31.77 24.50
C LYS A 319 -1.92 -32.74 23.46
N ASN A 320 -1.28 -32.23 22.40
CA ASN A 320 -0.90 -33.02 21.23
C ASN A 320 0.62 -33.01 20.95
N ALA A 321 1.43 -32.29 21.73
CA ALA A 321 2.88 -32.28 21.63
C ALA A 321 3.55 -33.41 22.42
#